data_AF-A0A927X7J0-F1
#
_entry.id   AF-A0A927X7J0-F1
#
_cell.length_a   1.000
_cell.length_b   1.000
_cell.length_c   1.000
_cell.angle_alpha   90.00
_cell.angle_beta   90.00
_cell.angle_gamma   90.00
#
_symmetry.space_group_name_H-M   'P 1'
#
loop_
_entity.id
_entity.type
_entity.pdbx_description
1 polymer ?
#
loop_
_entity_poly.entity_id
_entity_poly.type
_entity_poly.pdbx_seq_one_letter_code
_entity_poly.pdbx_strand_id
1 'polypeptide(L)'
;MKNVISKIKENKKITLVVVGAIAVVGLIIALVCIFGKDKVSEEEMLTKELEKIGRDYYENYYYASAANSEELKDKKEYLQNFSSVGLKINLENLQRYNNTLKDKNKTKFENTEKKKKCNAEKSMVTIYPTNPYGKKDYKISVYLDCGFDKKEDKK
;
A
#
# COMPACT_ATOMS: atom_id res chain seq x y z
N MET A 1 -38.35 3.39 -22.47
CA MET A 1 -38.44 3.00 -21.03
C MET A 1 -39.85 2.99 -20.45
N LYS A 2 -40.76 3.91 -20.80
CA LYS A 2 -42.13 3.96 -20.25
C LYS A 2 -43.02 2.73 -20.56
N ASN A 3 -42.80 2.05 -21.69
CA ASN A 3 -43.60 0.87 -22.10
C ASN A 3 -43.27 -0.44 -21.36
N VAL A 4 -42.09 -0.55 -20.74
CA VAL A 4 -41.72 -1.76 -19.98
C VAL A 4 -42.34 -1.73 -18.58
N ILE A 5 -42.46 -0.53 -18.01
CA ILE A 5 -42.98 -0.30 -16.65
C ILE A 5 -44.51 -0.54 -16.58
N SER A 6 -45.27 -0.29 -17.66
CA SER A 6 -46.73 -0.47 -17.66
C SER A 6 -47.17 -1.93 -17.70
N LYS A 7 -46.45 -2.83 -18.41
CA LYS A 7 -46.77 -4.27 -18.46
C LYS A 7 -46.42 -5.05 -17.18
N ILE A 8 -45.56 -4.49 -16.32
CA ILE A 8 -45.20 -5.11 -15.02
C ILE A 8 -46.34 -4.95 -13.99
N LYS A 9 -47.27 -4.00 -14.20
CA LYS A 9 -48.29 -3.62 -13.22
C LYS A 9 -49.52 -4.54 -13.20
N GLU A 10 -49.79 -5.31 -14.25
CA GLU A 10 -50.99 -6.16 -14.35
C GLU A 10 -50.78 -7.63 -13.96
N ASN A 11 -49.54 -8.09 -13.85
CA ASN A 11 -49.25 -9.48 -13.58
C ASN A 11 -48.56 -9.65 -12.23
N LYS A 12 -49.36 -9.80 -11.17
CA LYS A 12 -48.90 -9.87 -9.75
C LYS A 12 -47.73 -10.84 -9.55
N LYS A 13 -47.66 -11.94 -10.31
CA LYS A 13 -46.56 -12.91 -10.28
C LYS A 13 -45.23 -12.32 -10.79
N ILE A 14 -45.26 -11.54 -11.87
CA ILE A 14 -44.06 -10.93 -12.46
C ILE A 14 -43.54 -9.79 -11.58
N THR A 15 -44.43 -8.97 -11.01
CA THR A 15 -44.06 -7.91 -10.06
C THR A 15 -43.35 -8.49 -8.83
N LEU A 16 -43.86 -9.61 -8.30
CA LEU A 16 -43.29 -10.28 -7.12
C LEU A 16 -41.90 -10.87 -7.41
N VAL A 17 -41.70 -11.44 -8.61
CA VAL A 17 -40.39 -11.98 -9.05
C VAL A 17 -39.37 -10.85 -9.22
N VAL A 18 -39.75 -9.72 -9.82
CA VAL A 18 -38.84 -8.58 -10.03
C VAL A 18 -38.46 -7.92 -8.69
N VAL A 19 -39.41 -7.73 -7.77
CA VAL A 19 -39.13 -7.20 -6.42
C VAL A 19 -38.27 -8.17 -5.62
N GLY A 20 -38.53 -9.48 -5.71
CA GLY A 20 -37.70 -10.51 -5.08
C GLY A 20 -36.27 -10.52 -5.61
N ALA A 21 -36.07 -10.40 -6.93
CA ALA A 21 -34.74 -10.34 -7.54
C ALA A 21 -33.94 -9.11 -7.07
N ILE A 22 -34.57 -7.93 -6.99
CA ILE A 22 -33.94 -6.70 -6.49
C ILE A 22 -33.55 -6.86 -5.00
N ALA A 23 -34.43 -7.47 -4.19
CA ALA A 23 -34.14 -7.71 -2.78
C ALA A 23 -32.95 -8.66 -2.57
N VAL A 24 -32.83 -9.71 -3.40
CA VAL A 24 -31.71 -10.67 -3.35
C VAL A 24 -30.40 -9.99 -3.75
N VAL A 25 -30.38 -9.17 -4.81
CA VAL A 25 -29.18 -8.42 -5.21
C VAL A 25 -28.75 -7.43 -4.12
N GLY A 26 -29.71 -6.73 -3.51
CA GLY A 26 -29.44 -5.85 -2.36
C GLY A 26 -28.85 -6.59 -1.15
N LEU A 27 -29.35 -7.78 -0.86
CA LEU A 27 -28.81 -8.66 0.19
C LEU A 27 -27.38 -9.12 -0.11
N ILE A 28 -27.08 -9.51 -1.36
CA ILE A 28 -25.73 -9.92 -1.76
C ILE A 28 -24.75 -8.75 -1.61
N ILE A 29 -25.11 -7.55 -2.03
CA ILE A 29 -24.27 -6.35 -1.88
C ILE A 29 -24.06 -6.03 -0.39
N ALA A 30 -25.11 -6.09 0.43
CA ALA A 30 -25.00 -5.87 1.87
C ALA A 30 -24.09 -6.91 2.54
N LEU A 31 -24.22 -8.19 2.17
CA LEU A 31 -23.34 -9.25 2.67
C LEU A 31 -21.88 -9.02 2.25
N VAL A 32 -21.61 -8.64 1.01
CA VAL A 32 -20.24 -8.31 0.57
C VAL A 32 -19.69 -7.09 1.31
N CYS A 33 -20.50 -6.06 1.57
CA CYS A 33 -20.08 -4.89 2.35
C CYS A 33 -19.81 -5.19 3.83
N ILE A 34 -20.54 -6.15 4.42
CA ILE A 34 -20.42 -6.54 5.84
C ILE A 34 -19.27 -7.54 6.02
N PHE A 35 -19.16 -8.54 5.14
CA PHE A 35 -18.20 -9.64 5.25
C PHE A 35 -16.91 -9.44 4.45
N GLY A 36 -16.87 -8.52 3.48
CA GLY A 36 -15.71 -8.26 2.62
C GLY A 36 -14.67 -7.30 3.20
N LYS A 37 -14.80 -6.90 4.47
CA LYS A 37 -13.76 -6.13 5.16
C LYS A 37 -12.86 -7.09 5.91
N ASP A 38 -11.92 -7.70 5.19
CA ASP A 38 -10.78 -8.34 5.85
C ASP A 38 -10.12 -7.29 6.74
N LYS A 39 -9.95 -7.64 8.02
CA LYS A 39 -9.22 -6.80 8.97
C LYS A 39 -7.77 -6.75 8.50
N VAL A 40 -7.40 -5.67 7.83
CA VAL A 40 -6.01 -5.38 7.47
C VAL A 40 -5.19 -5.44 8.76
N SER A 41 -4.18 -6.31 8.78
CA SER A 41 -3.34 -6.49 9.97
C SER A 41 -2.57 -5.21 10.29
N GLU A 42 -2.21 -5.01 11.56
CA GLU A 42 -1.39 -3.86 11.96
C GLU A 42 -0.03 -3.85 11.22
N GLU A 43 0.57 -5.03 11.04
CA GLU A 43 1.80 -5.20 10.26
C GLU A 43 1.64 -4.68 8.83
N GLU A 44 0.53 -5.03 8.16
CA GLU A 44 0.25 -4.59 6.80
C GLU A 44 0.00 -3.08 6.73
N MET A 45 -0.69 -2.50 7.71
CA MET A 45 -0.88 -1.05 7.79
C MET A 45 0.46 -0.31 7.94
N LEU A 46 1.30 -0.74 8.88
CA LEU A 46 2.63 -0.15 9.10
C LEU A 46 3.55 -0.36 7.91
N THR A 47 3.47 -1.52 7.26
CA THR A 47 4.21 -1.82 6.03
C THR A 47 3.83 -0.86 4.91
N LYS A 48 2.53 -0.69 4.64
CA LYS A 48 2.03 0.23 3.60
C LYS A 48 2.43 1.67 3.88
N GLU A 49 2.41 2.08 5.14
CA GLU A 49 2.83 3.43 5.54
C GLU A 49 4.34 3.63 5.32
N LEU A 50 5.18 2.71 5.78
CA LEU A 50 6.63 2.82 5.59
C LEU A 50 7.00 2.76 4.09
N GLU A 51 6.30 1.92 3.34
CA GLU A 51 6.41 1.85 1.89
C GLU A 51 6.04 3.19 1.23
N LYS A 52 4.95 3.83 1.65
CA LYS A 52 4.53 5.16 1.16
C LYS A 52 5.60 6.21 1.42
N ILE A 53 6.16 6.26 2.62
CA ILE A 53 7.24 7.20 2.98
C ILE A 53 8.51 6.90 2.14
N GLY A 54 8.86 5.63 1.98
CA GLY A 54 10.01 5.21 1.18
C GLY A 54 9.88 5.56 -0.30
N ARG A 55 8.68 5.39 -0.88
CA ARG A 55 8.37 5.83 -2.25
C ARG A 55 8.53 7.33 -2.41
N ASP A 56 7.97 8.10 -1.50
CA ASP A 56 8.06 9.56 -1.55
C ASP A 56 9.52 10.03 -1.48
N TYR A 57 10.29 9.48 -0.55
CA TYR A 57 11.74 9.70 -0.47
C TYR A 57 12.45 9.36 -1.77
N TYR A 58 12.18 8.19 -2.36
CA TYR A 58 12.83 7.80 -3.61
C TYR A 58 12.46 8.75 -4.75
N GLU A 59 11.17 8.95 -4.99
CA GLU A 59 10.68 9.67 -6.15
C GLU A 59 10.96 11.17 -6.10
N ASN A 60 10.85 11.78 -4.92
CA ASN A 60 10.87 13.23 -4.77
C ASN A 60 12.19 13.77 -4.20
N TYR A 61 13.02 12.92 -3.60
CA TYR A 61 14.33 13.31 -3.09
C TYR A 61 15.48 12.58 -3.79
N TYR A 62 15.55 11.25 -3.68
CA TYR A 62 16.70 10.49 -4.18
C TYR A 62 16.82 10.56 -5.71
N TYR A 63 15.74 10.21 -6.43
CA TYR A 63 15.70 10.19 -7.88
C TYR A 63 15.80 11.60 -8.48
N ALA A 64 15.25 12.61 -7.81
CA ALA A 64 15.34 14.01 -8.21
C ALA A 64 16.76 14.55 -8.03
N SER A 65 17.40 14.27 -6.89
CA SER A 65 18.79 14.67 -6.63
C SER A 65 19.76 14.00 -7.60
N ALA A 66 19.54 12.73 -7.93
CA ALA A 66 20.28 12.01 -8.96
C ALA A 66 19.99 12.49 -10.40
N ALA A 67 18.98 13.36 -10.62
CA ALA A 67 18.67 13.93 -11.94
C ALA A 67 19.39 15.25 -12.22
N ASN A 68 20.04 15.86 -11.22
CA ASN A 68 20.78 17.11 -11.38
C ASN A 68 22.19 16.90 -11.98
N SER A 69 22.60 15.65 -12.24
CA SER A 69 23.70 15.33 -13.15
C SER A 69 23.12 15.20 -14.56
N GLU A 70 23.53 16.04 -15.50
CA GLU A 70 22.95 16.20 -16.84
C GLU A 70 22.94 14.93 -17.74
N GLU A 71 23.45 13.79 -17.27
CA GLU A 71 23.52 12.55 -18.03
C GLU A 71 22.49 11.50 -17.59
N LEU A 72 21.37 11.44 -18.33
CA LEU A 72 20.34 10.40 -18.16
C LEU A 72 20.88 8.97 -18.32
N LYS A 73 21.98 8.78 -19.06
CA LYS A 73 22.61 7.48 -19.28
C LYS A 73 23.37 7.01 -18.04
N ASP A 74 24.21 7.88 -17.47
CA ASP A 74 24.93 7.64 -16.23
C ASP A 74 23.99 7.30 -15.07
N LYS A 75 22.83 7.97 -15.03
CA LYS A 75 21.79 7.67 -14.05
C LYS A 75 21.25 6.24 -14.15
N LYS A 76 20.98 5.75 -15.36
CA LYS A 76 20.47 4.39 -15.56
C LYS A 76 21.52 3.36 -15.16
N GLU A 77 22.77 3.56 -15.59
CA GLU A 77 23.89 2.70 -15.24
C GLU A 77 24.14 2.68 -13.73
N TYR A 78 24.02 3.84 -13.07
CA TYR A 78 24.11 3.94 -11.62
C TYR A 78 22.98 3.17 -10.91
N LEU A 79 21.73 3.39 -11.31
CA LEU A 79 20.57 2.71 -10.69
C LEU A 79 20.57 1.20 -10.93
N GLN A 80 21.12 0.74 -12.06
CA GLN A 80 21.28 -0.67 -12.38
C GLN A 80 22.14 -1.42 -11.34
N ASN A 81 23.15 -0.77 -10.76
CA ASN A 81 23.97 -1.38 -9.71
C ASN A 81 23.17 -1.75 -8.45
N PHE A 82 21.99 -1.14 -8.26
CA PHE A 82 21.12 -1.41 -7.12
C PHE A 82 19.94 -2.33 -7.46
N SER A 83 19.79 -2.79 -8.71
CA SER A 83 18.69 -3.69 -9.09
C SER A 83 18.66 -4.98 -8.28
N SER A 84 19.83 -5.52 -7.90
CA SER A 84 19.94 -6.77 -7.15
C SER A 84 20.07 -6.57 -5.64
N VAL A 85 20.88 -5.61 -5.20
CA VAL A 85 21.17 -5.39 -3.76
C VAL A 85 20.18 -4.45 -3.08
N GLY A 86 19.53 -3.59 -3.86
CA GLY A 86 18.58 -2.58 -3.41
C GLY A 86 19.23 -1.38 -2.73
N LEU A 87 18.53 -0.24 -2.83
CA LEU A 87 18.78 0.97 -2.05
C LEU A 87 18.11 0.81 -0.70
N LYS A 88 18.90 0.65 0.35
CA LYS A 88 18.42 0.42 1.72
C LYS A 88 18.40 1.72 2.49
N ILE A 89 17.24 2.10 3.02
CA ILE A 89 17.07 3.29 3.85
C ILE A 89 16.29 2.89 5.10
N ASN A 90 16.87 3.16 6.26
CA ASN A 90 16.24 2.86 7.54
C ASN A 90 15.17 3.89 7.92
N LEU A 91 14.31 3.50 8.85
CA LEU A 91 13.20 4.32 9.33
C LEU A 91 13.71 5.62 9.98
N GLU A 92 14.86 5.61 10.66
CA GLU A 92 15.44 6.82 11.23
C GLU A 92 15.74 7.89 10.16
N ASN A 93 16.41 7.50 9.08
CA ASN A 93 16.73 8.41 7.97
C ASN A 93 15.46 8.88 7.26
N LEU A 94 14.49 7.99 7.05
CA LEU A 94 13.19 8.34 6.49
C LEU A 94 12.41 9.30 7.38
N GLN A 95 12.49 9.16 8.71
CA GLN A 95 11.88 10.08 9.64
C GLN A 95 12.55 11.45 9.61
N ARG A 96 13.88 11.52 9.48
CA ARG A 96 14.60 12.80 9.29
C ARG A 96 14.15 13.51 8.02
N TYR A 97 13.98 12.76 6.92
CA TYR A 97 13.40 13.27 5.69
C TYR A 97 11.94 13.74 5.89
N ASN A 98 11.06 12.89 6.41
CA ASN A 98 9.63 13.16 6.55
C ASN A 98 9.33 14.27 7.58
N ASN A 99 10.16 14.43 8.62
CA ASN A 99 10.08 15.56 9.55
C ASN A 99 10.24 16.90 8.85
N THR A 100 10.93 16.93 7.70
CA THR A 100 11.08 18.12 6.85
C THR A 100 9.80 18.41 6.04
N LEU A 101 8.92 17.41 5.85
CA LEU A 101 7.67 17.49 5.08
C LEU A 101 6.42 17.88 5.89
N LYS A 102 6.58 18.25 7.18
CA LYS A 102 5.53 18.89 8.02
C LYS A 102 4.22 18.11 8.22
N ASP A 103 4.18 16.80 8.06
CA ASP A 103 2.97 16.06 8.41
C ASP A 103 2.88 15.90 9.95
N LYS A 104 1.95 16.63 10.58
CA LYS A 104 1.76 16.64 12.05
C LYS A 104 1.28 15.30 12.60
N ASN A 105 0.87 14.39 11.72
CA ASN A 105 0.48 13.02 12.04
C ASN A 105 1.67 12.08 11.82
N LYS A 106 2.65 12.10 12.74
CA LYS A 106 3.71 11.08 12.74
C LYS A 106 3.07 9.73 13.05
N THR A 107 2.93 8.88 12.04
CA THR A 107 2.54 7.49 12.25
C THR A 107 3.52 6.87 13.25
N LYS A 108 2.98 6.38 14.37
CA LYS A 108 3.77 5.69 15.37
C LYS A 108 4.05 4.29 14.83
N PHE A 109 5.29 4.07 14.42
CA PHE A 109 5.77 2.74 14.08
C PHE A 109 5.92 1.91 15.36
N GLU A 110 4.83 1.30 15.78
CA GLU A 110 4.70 0.52 17.01
C GLU A 110 3.73 -0.63 16.77
N ASN A 111 4.11 -1.82 17.23
CA ASN A 111 3.22 -2.96 17.35
C ASN A 111 2.43 -2.78 18.65
N THR A 112 1.13 -2.49 18.56
CA THR A 112 0.28 -2.22 19.72
C THR A 112 -0.06 -3.48 20.50
N GLU A 113 -0.16 -4.64 19.83
CA GLU A 113 -0.41 -5.93 20.48
C GLU A 113 0.72 -6.32 21.44
N LYS A 114 1.97 -6.11 21.02
CA LYS A 114 3.18 -6.40 21.80
C LYS A 114 3.72 -5.19 22.55
N LYS A 115 3.08 -4.02 22.43
CA LYS A 115 3.52 -2.73 22.99
C LYS A 115 5.00 -2.44 22.69
N LYS A 116 5.44 -2.77 21.48
CA LYS A 116 6.85 -2.69 21.05
C LYS A 116 6.99 -1.69 19.91
N LYS A 117 7.74 -0.61 20.16
CA LYS A 117 8.13 0.33 19.11
C LYS A 117 9.05 -0.34 18.09
N CYS A 118 8.87 -0.02 16.82
CA CYS A 118 9.77 -0.49 15.77
C CYS A 118 11.15 0.14 15.96
N ASN A 119 12.20 -0.67 15.84
CA ASN A 119 13.56 -0.17 15.89
C ASN A 119 13.84 0.69 14.64
N ALA A 120 14.16 1.97 14.84
CA ALA A 120 14.31 2.92 13.74
C ALA A 120 15.57 2.68 12.88
N GLU A 121 16.61 2.08 13.45
CA GLU A 121 17.86 1.77 12.74
C GLU A 121 17.74 0.47 11.93
N LYS A 122 16.93 -0.48 12.39
CA LYS A 122 16.75 -1.81 11.78
C LYS A 122 15.57 -1.90 10.83
N SER A 123 14.47 -1.22 11.15
CA SER A 123 13.31 -1.16 10.25
C SER A 123 13.70 -0.37 9.01
N MET A 124 13.47 -0.93 7.83
CA MET A 124 14.00 -0.36 6.59
C MET A 124 13.08 -0.58 5.40
N VAL A 125 13.21 0.32 4.45
CA VAL A 125 12.73 0.16 3.08
C VAL A 125 13.92 -0.22 2.21
N THR A 126 13.72 -1.20 1.34
CA THR A 126 14.66 -1.50 0.26
C THR A 126 13.99 -1.28 -1.09
N ILE A 127 14.55 -0.40 -1.90
CA ILE A 127 14.05 -0.08 -3.25
C ILE A 127 14.98 -0.73 -4.28
N TYR A 128 14.41 -1.48 -5.21
CA TYR A 128 15.13 -2.17 -6.28
C TYR A 128 14.74 -1.52 -7.60
N PRO A 129 15.57 -0.62 -8.16
CA PRO A 129 15.30 -0.03 -9.47
C PRO A 129 15.21 -1.11 -10.55
N THR A 130 14.24 -0.99 -11.44
CA THR A 130 14.00 -1.92 -12.54
C THR A 130 14.02 -1.18 -13.87
N ASN A 131 14.46 -1.85 -14.93
CA ASN A 131 14.40 -1.31 -16.29
C ASN A 131 12.95 -0.86 -16.63
N PRO A 132 12.72 0.35 -17.21
CA PRO A 132 13.66 1.29 -17.83
C PRO A 132 14.35 2.31 -16.90
N TYR A 133 14.35 2.06 -15.58
CA TYR A 133 15.02 2.86 -14.55
C TYR A 133 14.46 4.28 -14.42
N GLY A 134 13.19 4.46 -14.76
CA GLY A 134 12.45 5.68 -14.52
C GLY A 134 12.13 5.89 -13.05
N LYS A 135 11.56 7.05 -12.76
CA LYS A 135 11.20 7.49 -11.40
C LYS A 135 10.28 6.50 -10.68
N LYS A 136 9.45 5.78 -11.42
CA LYS A 136 8.45 4.83 -10.90
C LYS A 136 8.77 3.37 -11.22
N ASP A 137 9.92 3.12 -11.85
CA ASP A 137 10.31 1.78 -12.27
C ASP A 137 11.15 1.14 -11.17
N TYR A 138 10.50 0.63 -10.14
CA TYR A 138 11.15 -0.06 -9.05
C TYR A 138 10.22 -1.05 -8.35
N LYS A 139 10.82 -2.02 -7.66
CA LYS A 139 10.17 -2.80 -6.61
C LYS A 139 10.55 -2.24 -5.25
N ILE A 140 9.68 -2.41 -4.27
CA ILE A 140 9.91 -1.95 -2.90
C ILE A 140 9.59 -3.08 -1.93
N SER A 141 10.46 -3.30 -0.96
CA SER A 141 10.24 -4.22 0.15
C SER A 141 10.44 -3.51 1.47
N VAL A 142 9.64 -3.88 2.46
CA VAL A 142 9.70 -3.31 3.80
C VAL A 142 10.06 -4.39 4.80
N TYR A 143 10.90 -4.03 5.76
CA TYR A 143 11.20 -4.83 6.93
C TYR A 143 10.92 -4.01 8.20
N LEU A 144 10.18 -4.59 9.13
CA LEU A 144 9.76 -3.97 10.38
C LEU A 144 10.30 -4.75 11.58
N ASP A 145 11.25 -4.18 12.32
CA ASP A 145 11.73 -4.76 13.58
C ASP A 145 10.90 -4.23 14.75
N CYS A 146 9.66 -4.72 14.88
CA CYS A 146 8.76 -4.42 16.00
C CYS A 146 8.09 -5.68 16.58
N GLY A 147 8.69 -6.86 16.36
CA GLY A 147 8.14 -8.11 16.88
C GLY A 147 6.96 -8.63 16.08
N PHE A 148 6.84 -8.30 14.80
CA PHE A 148 5.97 -9.01 13.87
C PHE A 148 6.55 -10.34 13.39
N ASP A 149 7.74 -10.72 13.89
CA ASP A 149 8.37 -12.00 13.59
C ASP A 149 7.35 -13.13 13.74
N LYS A 150 7.08 -13.78 12.61
CA LYS A 150 6.24 -14.97 12.54
C LYS A 150 6.79 -15.92 13.59
N LYS A 151 5.93 -16.41 14.48
CA LYS A 151 6.27 -17.61 15.25
C LYS A 151 6.73 -18.62 14.22
N GLU A 152 8.02 -18.92 14.20
CA GLU A 152 8.52 -20.09 13.49
C GLU A 152 7.71 -21.25 14.04
N ASP A 153 6.86 -21.82 13.19
CA ASP A 153 6.26 -23.12 13.45
C ASP A 153 7.42 -24.07 13.65
N LYS A 154 7.76 -24.31 14.92
CA LYS A 154 8.71 -25.35 15.32
C LYS A 154 8.17 -26.66 14.76
N LYS A 155 8.81 -27.13 13.70
CA LYS A 155 8.64 -28.48 13.19
C LYS A 155 9.57 -29.42 13.94
#